data_AF-A0A2M7UQ15-F1
#
_entry.id   AF-A0A2M7UQ15-F1
#
_cell.length_a   1.000
_cell.length_b   1.000
_cell.length_c   1.000
_cell.angle_alpha   90.00
_cell.angle_beta   90.00
_cell.angle_gamma   90.00
#
_symmetry.space_group_name_H-M   'P 1'
#
loop_
_entity.id
_entity.type
_entity.pdbx_description
1 polymer ?
#
loop_
_entity_poly.entity_id
_entity_poly.type
_entity_poly.pdbx_seq_one_letter_code
_entity_poly.pdbx_strand_id
1 'polypeptide(L)'
;MNKPCKNCNQGFEITDDDLKFLDKVSPVFGGKKYEIDPPTLCPQCRQQRRLAICNEQFLYPGECGMCKKRTITEYPPHLNKPIYCRECWHSDKWDSADYGKDIDLGSYKQCQEFKKIRKEVEKKSLFQGISGPQFARFFR
;
A
#
# COMPACT_ATOMS: atom_id res chain seq x y z
N MET A 1 -25.13 8.43 15.12
CA MET A 1 -25.86 7.21 14.67
C MET A 1 -25.02 5.96 14.88
N ASN A 2 -25.55 4.91 15.54
CA ASN A 2 -24.83 3.65 15.76
C ASN A 2 -25.07 2.68 14.59
N LYS A 3 -24.01 2.22 13.91
CA LYS A 3 -24.08 1.28 12.79
C LYS A 3 -23.32 -0.02 13.10
N PRO A 4 -23.82 -1.19 12.68
CA PRO A 4 -23.08 -2.44 12.83
C PRO A 4 -21.91 -2.49 11.83
N CYS A 5 -20.73 -2.90 12.31
CA CYS A 5 -19.56 -3.14 11.46
C CYS A 5 -19.75 -4.38 10.59
N LYS A 6 -19.55 -4.27 9.28
CA LYS A 6 -19.67 -5.42 8.33
C LYS A 6 -18.68 -6.57 8.57
N ASN A 7 -17.61 -6.35 9.35
CA ASN A 7 -16.55 -7.36 9.56
C ASN A 7 -16.63 -8.05 10.92
N CYS A 8 -16.85 -7.29 12.00
CA CYS A 8 -16.88 -7.83 13.37
C CYS A 8 -18.26 -7.75 14.04
N ASN A 9 -19.28 -7.23 13.35
CA ASN A 9 -20.64 -7.00 13.85
C ASN A 9 -20.74 -6.12 15.11
N GLN A 10 -19.65 -5.52 15.59
CA GLN A 10 -19.67 -4.56 16.69
C GLN A 10 -20.32 -3.25 16.22
N GLY A 11 -21.14 -2.65 17.09
CA GLY A 11 -21.67 -1.30 16.88
C GLY A 11 -20.56 -0.27 16.96
N PHE A 12 -20.58 0.72 16.06
CA PHE A 12 -19.73 1.89 16.14
C PHE A 12 -20.53 3.14 15.77
N GLU A 13 -20.16 4.26 16.37
CA GLU A 13 -20.84 5.52 16.16
C GLU A 13 -20.22 6.31 14.99
N ILE A 14 -21.10 6.95 14.23
CA ILE A 14 -20.77 8.04 13.30
C ILE A 14 -21.53 9.26 13.80
N THR A 15 -20.81 10.32 14.17
CA THR A 15 -21.38 11.56 14.69
C THR A 15 -21.89 12.45 13.55
N ASP A 16 -22.76 13.40 13.86
CA ASP A 16 -23.23 14.36 12.86
C ASP A 16 -22.11 15.27 12.37
N ASP A 17 -21.12 15.54 13.22
CA ASP A 17 -19.92 16.29 12.86
C ASP A 17 -19.03 15.52 11.88
N ASP A 18 -18.95 14.18 11.99
CA ASP A 18 -18.31 13.34 10.98
C ASP A 18 -18.99 13.48 9.62
N LEU A 19 -20.32 13.49 9.58
CA LEU A 19 -21.08 13.64 8.33
C LEU A 19 -20.86 15.03 7.70
N LYS A 20 -20.90 16.10 8.50
CA LYS A 20 -20.59 17.45 8.03
C LYS A 20 -19.16 17.57 7.52
N PHE A 21 -18.21 16.91 8.20
CA PHE A 21 -16.83 16.89 7.76
C PHE A 21 -16.68 16.19 6.40
N LEU A 22 -17.29 15.01 6.23
CA LEU A 22 -17.28 14.28 4.96
C LEU A 22 -17.90 15.08 3.81
N ASP A 23 -19.03 15.75 4.07
CA ASP A 23 -19.65 16.65 3.10
C ASP A 23 -18.75 17.82 2.72
N LYS A 24 -18.02 18.40 3.68
CA LYS A 24 -17.08 19.50 3.45
C LYS A 24 -15.85 19.07 2.63
N VAL A 25 -15.32 17.87 2.87
CA VAL A 25 -14.14 17.37 2.16
C VAL A 25 -14.46 16.68 0.83
N SER A 26 -15.75 16.49 0.52
CA SER A 26 -16.21 15.90 -0.74
C SER A 26 -15.81 16.77 -1.93
N PRO A 27 -14.97 16.26 -2.86
CA PRO A 27 -14.42 17.08 -3.93
C PRO A 27 -15.48 17.46 -4.98
N VAL A 28 -15.30 18.62 -5.58
CA VAL A 28 -16.15 19.13 -6.67
C VAL A 28 -15.33 19.20 -7.94
N PHE A 29 -15.74 18.44 -8.96
CA PHE A 29 -15.12 18.46 -10.28
C PHE A 29 -16.18 18.85 -11.32
N GLY A 30 -15.89 19.88 -12.11
CA GLY A 30 -16.80 20.34 -13.17
C GLY A 30 -18.19 20.76 -12.68
N GLY A 31 -18.29 21.33 -11.47
CA GLY A 31 -19.57 21.72 -10.86
C GLY A 31 -20.37 20.57 -10.25
N LYS A 32 -19.90 19.32 -10.35
CA LYS A 32 -20.50 18.16 -9.71
C LYS A 32 -19.74 17.80 -8.44
N LYS A 33 -20.47 17.69 -7.32
CA LYS A 33 -19.92 17.22 -6.03
C LYS A 33 -19.90 15.70 -6.00
N TYR A 34 -18.78 15.14 -5.58
CA TYR A 34 -18.59 13.70 -5.40
C TYR A 34 -18.55 13.41 -3.90
N GLU A 35 -19.67 12.90 -3.38
CA GLU A 35 -19.83 12.63 -1.96
C GLU A 35 -18.92 11.50 -1.50
N ILE A 36 -18.32 11.68 -0.31
CA ILE A 36 -17.52 10.66 0.36
C ILE A 36 -18.42 9.93 1.35
N ASP A 37 -18.70 8.66 1.08
CA ASP A 37 -19.54 7.83 1.94
C ASP A 37 -18.95 7.63 3.34
N PRO A 38 -19.80 7.56 4.38
CA PRO A 38 -19.37 7.25 5.73
C PRO A 38 -18.80 5.82 5.84
N PRO A 39 -17.93 5.55 6.82
CA PRO A 39 -17.27 4.25 6.97
C PRO A 39 -18.29 3.13 7.21
N THR A 40 -18.07 1.97 6.57
CA THR A 40 -18.85 0.74 6.78
C THR A 40 -18.24 -0.20 7.82
N LEU A 41 -17.06 0.15 8.32
CA LEU A 41 -16.26 -0.64 9.25
C LEU A 41 -15.92 0.18 10.48
N CYS A 42 -15.91 -0.48 11.63
CA CYS A 42 -15.48 0.13 12.88
C CYS A 42 -14.00 0.59 12.77
N PRO A 43 -13.57 1.55 13.62
CA PRO A 43 -12.21 2.06 13.63
C PRO A 43 -11.13 0.96 13.71
N GLN A 44 -11.35 -0.06 14.54
CA GLN A 44 -10.42 -1.18 14.70
C GLN A 44 -10.28 -2.01 13.43
N CYS A 45 -11.39 -2.40 12.77
CA CYS A 45 -11.32 -3.15 11.51
C CYS A 45 -10.70 -2.33 10.37
N ARG A 46 -10.93 -1.00 10.34
CA ARG A 46 -10.21 -0.12 9.40
C ARG A 46 -8.71 -0.09 9.68
N GLN A 47 -8.32 -0.05 10.94
CA GLN A 47 -6.91 -0.09 11.34
C GLN A 47 -6.24 -1.41 10.96
N GLN A 48 -6.89 -2.55 11.21
CA GLN A 48 -6.40 -3.87 10.78
C GLN A 48 -6.18 -3.92 9.27
N ARG A 49 -7.10 -3.38 8.46
CA ARG A 49 -6.93 -3.32 7.00
C ARG A 49 -5.75 -2.45 6.58
N ARG A 50 -5.50 -1.33 7.26
CA ARG A 50 -4.30 -0.50 7.00
C ARG A 50 -3.01 -1.27 7.30
N LEU A 51 -2.97 -1.97 8.44
CA LEU A 51 -1.82 -2.76 8.89
C LEU A 51 -1.63 -4.07 8.11
N ALA A 52 -2.64 -4.54 7.36
CA ALA A 52 -2.54 -5.75 6.56
C ALA A 52 -1.57 -5.61 5.37
N ILE A 53 -1.31 -4.38 4.91
CA ILE A 53 -0.50 -4.10 3.72
C ILE A 53 0.93 -3.69 4.09
N CYS A 54 1.11 -3.02 5.22
CA CYS A 54 2.41 -2.50 5.68
C CYS A 54 2.67 -2.91 7.13
N ASN A 55 3.86 -3.45 7.39
CA ASN A 55 4.31 -3.77 8.74
C ASN A 55 5.02 -2.55 9.35
N GLU A 56 4.25 -1.65 9.95
CA GLU A 56 4.78 -0.46 10.61
C GLU A 56 5.18 -0.71 12.08
N GLN A 57 4.91 -1.91 12.61
CA GLN A 57 5.04 -2.22 14.03
C GLN A 57 6.35 -2.95 14.36
N PHE A 58 6.80 -3.86 13.50
CA PHE A 58 7.99 -4.67 13.74
C PHE A 58 9.06 -4.39 12.69
N LEU A 59 10.18 -3.86 13.16
CA LEU A 59 11.35 -3.55 12.33
C LEU A 59 12.46 -4.55 12.60
N TYR A 60 13.13 -4.99 11.55
CA TYR A 60 14.19 -6.00 11.58
C TYR A 60 15.50 -5.42 11.04
N PRO A 61 16.65 -5.88 11.52
CA PRO A 61 17.91 -5.62 10.85
C PRO A 61 17.96 -6.34 9.50
N GLY A 62 18.50 -5.69 8.49
CA GLY A 62 18.71 -6.25 7.17
C GLY A 62 19.93 -5.64 6.49
N GLU A 63 20.20 -6.07 5.27
CA GLU A 63 21.33 -5.60 4.48
C GLU A 63 20.85 -5.22 3.08
N CYS A 64 21.35 -4.08 2.57
CA CYS A 64 20.98 -3.62 1.24
C CYS A 64 21.54 -4.55 0.15
N GLY A 65 20.69 -5.04 -0.75
CA GLY A 65 21.09 -5.90 -1.87
C GLY A 65 22.15 -5.28 -2.77
N MET A 66 22.09 -3.96 -3.03
CA MET A 66 23.05 -3.23 -3.86
C MET A 66 24.35 -2.87 -3.14
N CYS A 67 24.26 -2.05 -2.09
CA CYS A 67 25.44 -1.44 -1.46
C CYS A 67 25.95 -2.20 -0.23
N LYS A 68 25.28 -3.28 0.17
CA LYS A 68 25.65 -4.12 1.32
C LYS A 68 25.73 -3.38 2.67
N LYS A 69 25.20 -2.15 2.73
CA LYS A 69 25.06 -1.40 4.00
C LYS A 69 24.00 -2.06 4.88
N ARG A 70 24.28 -2.10 6.19
CA ARG A 70 23.27 -2.44 7.20
C ARG A 70 22.12 -1.44 7.15
N THR A 71 20.90 -1.93 7.12
CA THR A 71 19.68 -1.13 7.08
C THR A 71 18.62 -1.72 7.99
N ILE A 72 17.62 -0.92 8.33
CA ILE A 72 16.41 -1.40 9.00
C ILE A 72 15.37 -1.71 7.91
N THR A 73 14.65 -2.81 8.08
CA THR A 73 13.65 -3.30 7.15
C THR A 73 12.35 -3.68 7.86
N GLU A 74 11.21 -3.45 7.22
CA GLU A 74 9.90 -3.94 7.66
C GLU A 74 9.67 -5.43 7.31
N TYR A 75 10.52 -5.97 6.44
CA TYR A 75 10.44 -7.36 6.00
C TYR A 75 11.14 -8.29 6.99
N PRO A 76 10.44 -9.29 7.54
CA PRO A 76 11.07 -10.27 8.40
C PRO A 76 12.12 -11.10 7.65
N PRO A 77 13.17 -11.58 8.36
CA PRO A 77 14.34 -12.21 7.74
C PRO A 77 14.00 -13.49 6.96
N HIS A 78 12.98 -14.25 7.39
CA HIS A 78 12.57 -15.49 6.72
C HIS A 78 12.02 -15.29 5.29
N LEU A 79 11.65 -14.07 4.89
CA LEU A 79 11.15 -13.80 3.55
C LEU A 79 12.27 -13.83 2.48
N ASN A 80 13.55 -13.73 2.87
CA ASN A 80 14.72 -13.76 1.98
C ASN A 80 14.53 -12.90 0.70
N LYS A 81 14.04 -11.67 0.87
CA LYS A 81 13.81 -10.75 -0.24
C LYS A 81 14.97 -9.77 -0.43
N PRO A 82 15.30 -9.42 -1.69
CA PRO A 82 16.23 -8.33 -1.94
C PRO A 82 15.60 -7.01 -1.47
N ILE A 83 16.23 -6.39 -0.48
CA ILE A 83 15.83 -5.09 0.08
C ILE A 83 16.85 -4.03 -0.26
N TYR A 84 16.40 -2.81 -0.56
CA TYR A 84 17.27 -1.67 -0.83
C TYR A 84 17.14 -0.59 0.23
N CYS A 85 18.29 -0.05 0.64
CA CYS A 85 18.30 1.12 1.51
C CYS A 85 17.69 2.32 0.78
N ARG A 86 17.31 3.34 1.53
CA ARG A 86 16.67 4.55 0.99
C ARG A 86 17.49 5.22 -0.12
N GLU A 87 18.80 5.28 0.03
CA GLU A 87 19.71 5.90 -0.95
C GLU A 87 19.72 5.11 -2.27
N CYS A 88 19.85 3.78 -2.20
CA CYS A 88 19.87 2.93 -3.37
C CYS A 88 18.50 2.89 -4.06
N TRP A 89 17.41 2.84 -3.30
CA TRP A 89 16.05 2.85 -3.86
C TRP A 89 15.74 4.11 -4.67
N HIS A 90 16.28 5.26 -4.27
CA HIS A 90 16.08 6.53 -4.98
C HIS A 90 17.23 6.89 -5.92
N SER A 91 18.15 5.95 -6.16
CA SER A 91 19.23 6.14 -7.13
C SER A 91 18.82 5.65 -8.51
N ASP A 92 19.47 6.17 -9.55
CA ASP A 92 19.29 5.71 -10.94
C ASP A 92 19.95 4.35 -11.23
N LYS A 93 20.38 3.62 -10.19
CA LYS A 93 21.08 2.33 -10.32
C LYS A 93 20.15 1.16 -10.59
N TRP A 94 18.84 1.36 -10.47
CA TRP A 94 17.82 0.36 -10.76
C TRP A 94 16.59 1.05 -11.36
N ASP A 95 15.87 0.37 -12.25
CA ASP A 95 14.58 0.84 -12.75
C ASP A 95 13.51 -0.24 -12.56
N SER A 96 12.37 0.17 -12.02
CA SER A 96 11.15 -0.63 -12.00
C SER A 96 10.71 -1.14 -13.38
N ALA A 97 11.02 -0.40 -14.46
CA ALA A 97 10.67 -0.79 -15.83
C ALA A 97 11.39 -2.07 -16.28
N ASP A 98 12.55 -2.40 -15.70
CA ASP A 98 13.29 -3.62 -16.00
C ASP A 98 12.52 -4.89 -15.62
N TYR A 99 11.56 -4.77 -14.70
CA TYR A 99 10.67 -5.87 -14.25
C TYR A 99 9.31 -5.86 -14.96
N GLY A 100 9.09 -4.97 -15.93
CA GLY A 100 7.87 -4.88 -16.71
C GLY A 100 7.66 -6.15 -17.56
N LYS A 101 6.42 -6.64 -17.59
CA LYS A 101 5.99 -7.72 -18.50
C LYS A 101 4.74 -7.29 -19.23
N ASP A 102 4.59 -7.73 -20.47
CA ASP A 102 3.41 -7.43 -21.28
C ASP A 102 2.15 -8.05 -20.65
N ILE A 103 1.09 -7.26 -20.51
CA ILE A 103 -0.17 -7.67 -19.91
C ILE A 103 -1.20 -7.93 -21.00
N ASP A 104 -1.47 -9.21 -21.26
CA ASP A 104 -2.66 -9.67 -22.01
C ASP A 104 -3.95 -9.61 -21.16
N LEU A 105 -4.71 -8.52 -21.29
CA LEU A 105 -5.95 -8.26 -20.52
C LEU A 105 -7.07 -9.31 -20.70
N GLY A 106 -6.89 -10.32 -21.57
CA GLY A 106 -7.86 -11.38 -21.83
C GLY A 106 -7.79 -12.61 -20.93
N SER A 107 -6.76 -12.76 -20.07
CA SER A 107 -6.48 -14.03 -19.39
C SER A 107 -6.40 -13.93 -17.86
N TYR A 108 -7.28 -14.65 -17.15
CA TYR A 108 -7.29 -14.77 -15.68
C TYR A 108 -5.99 -15.34 -15.07
N LYS A 109 -5.13 -15.97 -15.88
CA LYS A 109 -3.84 -16.56 -15.44
C LYS A 109 -2.85 -15.51 -14.91
N GLN A 110 -3.02 -14.24 -15.27
CA GLN A 110 -2.13 -13.15 -14.89
C GLN A 110 -2.06 -12.90 -13.38
N CYS A 111 -3.14 -13.13 -12.64
CA CYS A 111 -3.14 -12.98 -11.18
C CYS A 111 -2.07 -13.84 -10.49
N GLN A 112 -1.72 -14.99 -11.06
CA GLN A 112 -0.66 -15.86 -10.53
C GLN A 112 0.73 -15.36 -10.93
N GLU A 113 0.87 -14.82 -12.13
CA GLU A 113 2.12 -14.23 -12.61
C GLU A 113 2.47 -12.96 -11.85
N PHE A 114 1.50 -12.09 -11.56
CA PHE A 114 1.69 -10.92 -10.71
C PHE A 114 2.19 -11.30 -9.31
N LYS A 115 1.74 -12.42 -8.74
CA LYS A 115 2.25 -12.91 -7.45
C LYS A 115 3.72 -13.34 -7.53
N LYS A 116 4.15 -13.91 -8.66
CA LYS A 116 5.55 -14.29 -8.90
C LYS A 116 6.42 -13.04 -9.06
N ILE A 117 6.03 -12.12 -9.93
CA ILE A 117 6.72 -10.84 -10.15
C ILE A 117 6.86 -10.08 -8.84
N ARG A 118 5.79 -9.98 -8.03
CA ARG A 118 5.83 -9.29 -6.72
C ARG A 118 6.76 -9.96 -5.68
N LYS A 119 7.18 -11.21 -5.89
CA LYS A 119 8.22 -11.85 -5.07
C LYS A 119 9.62 -11.52 -5.55
N GLU A 120 9.81 -11.41 -6.87
CA GLU A 120 11.09 -11.13 -7.52
C GLU A 120 11.46 -9.64 -7.45
N VAL A 121 10.46 -8.76 -7.56
CA VAL A 121 10.64 -7.31 -7.51
C VAL A 121 11.28 -6.89 -6.20
N GLU A 122 12.36 -6.14 -6.35
CA GLU A 122 13.14 -5.57 -5.27
C GLU A 122 12.31 -4.56 -4.48
N LYS A 123 12.57 -4.49 -3.18
CA LYS A 123 11.73 -3.68 -2.28
C LYS A 123 12.54 -2.65 -1.55
N LYS A 124 11.96 -1.47 -1.36
CA LYS A 124 12.48 -0.47 -0.43
C LYS A 124 12.47 -1.07 0.98
N SER A 125 13.52 -0.83 1.76
CA SER A 125 13.65 -1.40 3.10
C SER A 125 12.54 -0.95 4.06
N LEU A 126 12.08 0.30 3.95
CA LEU A 126 11.00 0.85 4.76
C LEU A 126 9.92 1.48 3.88
N PHE A 127 8.65 1.17 4.19
CA PHE A 127 7.52 1.91 3.68
C PHE A 127 7.55 3.35 4.24
N GLN A 128 7.62 4.34 3.35
CA GLN A 128 7.58 5.77 3.73
C GLN A 128 6.47 6.50 2.97
N GLY A 129 5.33 5.83 2.81
CA GLY A 129 4.22 6.29 1.99
C GLY A 129 4.42 6.05 0.49
N ILE A 130 3.34 6.21 -0.27
CA ILE A 130 3.35 6.21 -1.74
C ILE A 130 3.89 7.58 -2.20
N SER A 131 5.16 7.87 -1.94
CA SER A 131 5.77 9.09 -2.43
C SER A 131 6.14 8.92 -3.91
N GLY A 132 5.26 9.35 -4.82
CA GLY A 132 5.63 9.66 -6.21
C GLY A 132 5.40 8.58 -7.29
N PRO A 133 5.79 8.88 -8.55
CA PRO A 133 5.34 8.23 -9.80
C PRO A 133 5.78 6.77 -10.00
N GLN A 134 6.34 6.12 -8.97
CA GLN A 134 6.90 4.77 -9.08
C GLN A 134 5.84 3.68 -9.27
N PHE A 135 4.60 3.87 -8.78
CA PHE A 135 3.52 2.92 -9.04
C PHE A 135 3.13 2.87 -10.54
N ALA A 136 3.27 3.99 -11.25
CA ALA A 136 2.99 4.09 -12.68
C ALA A 136 4.10 3.47 -13.55
N ARG A 137 5.27 3.15 -12.99
CA ARG A 137 6.37 2.51 -13.73
C ARG A 137 6.33 0.99 -13.73
N PHE A 138 5.44 0.38 -12.94
CA PHE A 138 5.26 -1.08 -12.91
C PHE A 138 4.40 -1.62 -14.07
N PHE A 139 3.67 -0.75 -14.75
CA PHE A 139 2.76 -1.10 -15.82
C PHE A 139 3.20 -0.34 -17.08
N ARG A 140 3.67 -1.08 -18.09
CA ARG A 140 3.76 -0.58 -19.48
C ARG A 140 2.43 -0.81 -20.17
#